data_AF-A0A9Q0E9P3-F1
#
_entry.id   AF-A0A9Q0E9P3-F1
#
_cell.length_a   1.000
_cell.length_b   1.000
_cell.length_c   1.000
_cell.angle_alpha   90.00
_cell.angle_beta   90.00
_cell.angle_gamma   90.00
#
_symmetry.space_group_name_H-M   'P 1'
#
loop_
_entity.id
_entity.type
_entity.pdbx_description
1 polymer ?
#
loop_
_entity_poly.entity_id
_entity_poly.type
_entity_poly.pdbx_seq_one_letter_code
_entity_poly.pdbx_strand_id
1 'polypeptide(L)'
;PLGELLLLRVEKDPVFKLPEDEWFCTKIVVTTSKGEALLFPCHRWVSRGGDLELRGGPDYVAAHRQNDDFYGFQFLNGVNPNMIQLCSQIPPNFQVTDAMVKPFLQEGTSLEKEMNLLQQPAKENNLFLPSDTETDWLLAKMFIKNADSIHHQSINHLLNTHFVVHGCALATLRNLPLIHPLYKVGPGMSLTA
;
A
#
# COMPACT_ATOMS: atom_id res chain seq x y z
N PRO A 1 24.00 -14.68 12.66
CA PRO A 1 23.56 -14.69 11.25
C PRO A 1 22.22 -13.95 11.16
N LEU A 2 22.00 -13.15 10.12
CA LEU A 2 20.84 -12.22 10.03
C LEU A 2 19.48 -12.89 9.78
N GLY A 3 19.44 -14.19 9.45
CA GLY A 3 18.20 -14.90 9.16
C GLY A 3 17.65 -14.60 7.77
N GLU A 4 16.33 -14.64 7.61
CA GLU A 4 15.63 -14.27 6.37
C GLU A 4 15.61 -12.74 6.19
N LEU A 5 15.94 -12.27 4.99
CA LEU A 5 15.99 -10.84 4.66
C LEU A 5 14.60 -10.33 4.27
N LEU A 6 13.97 -9.56 5.16
CA LEU A 6 12.61 -9.02 4.99
C LEU A 6 12.57 -7.57 4.48
N LEU A 7 13.60 -6.81 4.81
CA LEU A 7 13.68 -5.38 4.58
C LEU A 7 15.11 -5.03 4.22
N LEU A 8 15.26 -4.16 3.24
CA LEU A 8 16.53 -3.59 2.88
C LEU A 8 16.44 -2.08 3.02
N ARG A 9 17.15 -1.54 4.02
CA ARG A 9 17.28 -0.09 4.23
C ARG A 9 18.53 0.40 3.51
N VAL A 10 18.38 1.40 2.65
CA VAL A 10 19.48 2.05 1.94
C VAL A 10 19.50 3.52 2.33
N GLU A 11 20.65 3.98 2.78
CA GLU A 11 20.89 5.37 3.10
C GLU A 11 21.99 5.89 2.19
N LYS A 12 21.76 7.04 1.54
CA LYS A 12 22.79 7.71 0.74
C LYS A 12 23.52 8.71 1.62
N ASP A 13 24.72 8.31 2.04
CA ASP A 13 25.58 9.13 2.88
C ASP A 13 25.91 10.48 2.22
N PRO A 14 25.80 11.60 2.97
CA PRO A 14 26.08 12.91 2.45
C PRO A 14 27.59 13.19 2.38
N VAL A 15 28.29 12.74 1.33
CA VAL A 15 29.72 13.08 1.14
C VAL A 15 29.90 14.59 1.08
N PHE A 16 30.58 15.14 2.09
CA PHE A 16 30.88 16.56 2.23
C PHE A 16 31.82 16.98 1.08
N LYS A 17 31.30 17.68 0.05
CA LYS A 17 32.00 18.55 -0.96
C LYS A 17 31.66 18.30 -2.45
N LEU A 18 30.75 17.40 -2.82
CA LEU A 18 30.35 17.22 -4.23
C LEU A 18 28.97 17.86 -4.53
N PRO A 19 28.73 18.35 -5.77
CA PRO A 19 27.40 18.79 -6.21
C PRO A 19 26.38 17.65 -6.09
N GLU A 20 25.09 17.99 -5.95
CA GLU A 20 24.00 17.03 -5.79
C GLU A 20 24.05 15.93 -6.85
N ASP A 21 24.30 14.71 -6.40
CA ASP A 21 24.27 13.51 -7.24
C ASP A 21 23.03 12.70 -6.87
N GLU A 22 21.90 13.03 -7.49
CA GLU A 22 20.67 12.25 -7.36
C GLU A 22 20.88 10.86 -7.99
N TRP A 23 20.70 9.80 -7.21
CA TRP A 23 20.89 8.44 -7.71
C TRP A 23 19.55 7.79 -8.03
N PHE A 24 19.30 7.47 -9.30
CA PHE A 24 18.13 6.66 -9.66
C PHE A 24 18.39 5.18 -9.37
N CYS A 25 17.81 4.67 -8.29
CA CYS A 25 17.89 3.26 -7.94
C CYS A 25 16.76 2.48 -8.63
N THR A 26 17.11 1.57 -9.53
CA THR A 26 16.13 0.71 -10.22
C THR A 26 15.73 -0.48 -9.37
N LYS A 27 16.73 -1.26 -8.92
CA LYS A 27 16.57 -2.46 -8.09
C LYS A 27 17.84 -2.75 -7.31
N ILE A 28 17.71 -3.48 -6.23
CA ILE A 28 18.82 -4.01 -5.43
C ILE A 28 18.68 -5.53 -5.39
N VAL A 29 19.78 -6.24 -5.58
CA VAL A 29 19.80 -7.72 -5.54
C VAL A 29 20.76 -8.13 -4.44
N VAL A 30 20.25 -8.90 -3.48
CA VAL A 30 21.05 -9.42 -2.36
C VAL A 30 21.25 -10.92 -2.57
N THR A 31 22.50 -11.34 -2.73
CA THR A 31 22.86 -12.75 -2.76
C THR A 31 23.12 -13.24 -1.35
N THR A 32 22.32 -14.19 -0.87
CA THR A 32 22.47 -14.76 0.47
C THR A 32 23.68 -15.69 0.54
N SER A 33 24.15 -16.01 1.75
CA SER A 33 25.23 -16.99 1.95
C SER A 33 24.88 -18.40 1.46
N LYS A 34 23.60 -18.66 1.16
CA LYS A 34 23.11 -19.91 0.57
C LYS A 34 23.10 -19.89 -0.97
N GLY A 35 23.44 -18.76 -1.59
CA GLY A 35 23.48 -18.59 -3.05
C GLY A 35 22.15 -18.13 -3.67
N GLU A 36 21.13 -17.84 -2.87
CA GLU A 36 19.84 -17.34 -3.37
C GLU A 36 19.90 -15.83 -3.63
N ALA A 37 19.39 -15.39 -4.79
CA ALA A 37 19.34 -13.99 -5.16
C ALA A 37 17.95 -13.40 -4.82
N LEU A 38 17.90 -12.53 -3.81
CA LEU A 38 16.70 -11.80 -3.41
C LEU A 38 16.64 -10.46 -4.11
N LEU A 39 15.58 -10.21 -4.87
CA LEU A 39 15.40 -8.99 -5.65
C LEU A 39 14.51 -7.99 -4.90
N PHE A 40 14.96 -6.74 -4.80
CA PHE A 40 14.28 -5.63 -4.14
C PHE A 40 14.06 -4.49 -5.16
N PRO A 41 12.88 -4.36 -5.77
CA PRO A 41 12.61 -3.28 -6.73
C PRO A 41 12.53 -1.92 -5.99
N CYS A 42 13.07 -0.87 -6.62
CA CYS A 42 13.12 0.48 -6.04
C CYS A 42 12.43 1.52 -6.93
N HIS A 43 12.87 1.63 -8.19
CA HIS A 43 12.39 2.60 -9.19
C HIS A 43 12.19 4.03 -8.66
N ARG A 44 13.09 4.51 -7.79
CA ARG A 44 13.02 5.84 -7.15
C ARG A 44 14.35 6.57 -7.23
N TRP A 45 14.27 7.90 -7.28
CA TRP A 45 15.43 8.77 -7.07
C TRP A 45 15.76 8.84 -5.58
N VAL A 46 17.04 8.67 -5.26
CA VAL A 46 17.60 8.73 -3.91
C VAL A 46 18.42 10.00 -3.79
N SER A 47 17.86 10.98 -3.08
CA SER A 47 18.53 12.25 -2.78
C SER A 47 19.46 12.11 -1.57
N ARG A 48 20.30 13.12 -1.36
CA ARG A 48 21.26 13.18 -0.26
C ARG A 48 20.55 13.16 1.11
N GLY A 49 20.91 12.22 1.98
CA GLY A 49 20.26 12.07 3.30
C GLY A 49 18.87 11.42 3.25
N GLY A 50 18.46 10.90 2.09
CA GLY A 50 17.24 10.09 1.97
C GLY A 50 17.48 8.66 2.44
N ASP A 51 16.52 8.12 3.17
CA ASP A 51 16.43 6.71 3.49
C ASP A 51 15.38 6.00 2.62
N LEU A 52 15.75 4.84 2.08
CA LEU A 52 14.85 3.98 1.34
C LEU A 52 14.69 2.65 2.04
N GLU A 53 13.45 2.30 2.28
CA GLU A 53 13.06 0.98 2.74
C GLU A 53 12.47 0.19 1.58
N LEU A 54 13.20 -0.84 1.13
CA LEU A 54 12.80 -1.72 0.04
C LEU A 54 12.41 -3.09 0.59
N ARG A 55 11.33 -3.66 0.04
CA ARG A 55 10.92 -5.05 0.28
C ARG A 55 11.01 -5.86 -1.01
N GLY A 56 11.08 -7.18 -0.88
CA GLY A 56 11.39 -8.06 -2.01
C GLY A 56 10.33 -8.04 -3.12
N GLY A 57 10.73 -8.51 -4.31
CA GLY A 57 9.94 -8.56 -5.55
C GLY A 57 8.86 -9.66 -5.57
N PRO A 58 8.36 -10.08 -6.75
CA PRO A 58 7.24 -11.03 -6.86
C PRO A 58 7.40 -12.32 -6.04
N ASP A 59 8.62 -12.87 -5.97
CA ASP A 59 8.92 -14.08 -5.18
C ASP A 59 8.76 -13.83 -3.68
N TYR A 60 9.09 -12.64 -3.20
CA TYR A 60 8.87 -12.23 -1.82
C TYR A 60 7.38 -12.10 -1.51
N VAL A 61 6.60 -11.50 -2.42
CA VAL A 61 5.14 -11.42 -2.29
C VAL A 61 4.55 -12.84 -2.20
N ALA A 62 4.99 -13.76 -3.06
CA ALA A 62 4.51 -15.14 -3.05
C ALA A 62 4.83 -15.86 -1.73
N ALA A 63 6.05 -15.68 -1.20
CA ALA A 63 6.48 -16.27 0.06
C ALA A 63 5.75 -15.67 1.29
N HIS A 64 5.46 -14.37 1.29
CA HIS A 64 4.94 -13.65 2.46
C HIS A 64 3.44 -13.34 2.39
N ARG A 65 2.74 -13.74 1.33
CA ARG A 65 1.30 -13.45 1.13
C ARG A 65 0.39 -13.90 2.27
N GLN A 66 0.84 -14.89 3.05
CA GLN A 66 0.09 -15.45 4.17
C GLN A 66 0.32 -14.68 5.47
N ASN A 67 1.38 -13.89 5.57
CA ASN A 67 1.75 -13.17 6.79
C ASN A 67 0.87 -11.93 6.99
N ASP A 68 0.32 -11.77 8.19
CA ASP A 68 -0.63 -10.68 8.51
C ASP A 68 0.04 -9.30 8.49
N ASP A 69 1.30 -9.19 8.93
CA ASP A 69 2.06 -7.94 8.86
C ASP A 69 2.25 -7.47 7.42
N PHE A 70 2.57 -8.39 6.51
CA PHE A 70 2.72 -8.09 5.09
C PHE A 70 1.36 -7.79 4.43
N TYR A 71 0.31 -8.47 4.88
CA TYR A 71 -1.05 -8.18 4.45
C TYR A 71 -1.47 -6.75 4.81
N GLY A 72 -1.24 -6.33 6.05
CA GLY A 72 -1.50 -4.98 6.56
C GLY A 72 -0.66 -3.91 5.87
N PHE A 73 0.64 -4.16 5.71
CA PHE A 73 1.59 -3.24 5.06
C PHE A 73 1.14 -2.80 3.65
N GLN A 74 0.52 -3.72 2.89
CA GLN A 74 0.06 -3.43 1.54
C GLN A 74 -1.06 -2.38 1.48
N PHE A 75 -1.81 -2.13 2.56
CA PHE A 75 -2.81 -1.05 2.57
C PHE A 75 -2.19 0.34 2.68
N LEU A 76 -0.92 0.43 3.08
CA LEU A 76 -0.18 1.70 3.18
C LEU A 76 0.79 1.90 2.02
N ASN A 77 1.39 0.81 1.53
CA ASN A 77 2.51 0.86 0.58
C ASN A 77 2.30 -0.02 -0.66
N GLY A 78 1.16 -0.69 -0.77
CA GLY A 78 0.84 -1.53 -1.92
C GLY A 78 0.34 -0.72 -3.11
N VAL A 79 -0.32 -1.42 -4.04
CA VAL A 79 -0.87 -0.81 -5.26
C VAL A 79 -2.04 0.14 -5.00
N ASN A 80 -2.74 -0.04 -3.88
CA ASN A 80 -3.92 0.74 -3.53
C ASN A 80 -3.82 1.37 -2.12
N PRO A 81 -2.92 2.34 -1.91
CA PRO A 81 -2.66 2.91 -0.58
C PRO A 81 -3.72 3.91 -0.10
N ASN A 82 -4.81 4.11 -0.87
CA ASN A 82 -5.78 5.18 -0.66
C ASN A 82 -7.03 4.77 0.14
N MET A 83 -7.16 3.49 0.51
CA MET A 83 -8.39 2.96 1.10
C MET A 83 -8.43 3.02 2.63
N ILE A 84 -7.28 2.88 3.28
CA ILE A 84 -7.22 2.80 4.74
C ILE A 84 -7.50 4.16 5.37
N GLN A 85 -8.37 4.17 6.38
CA GLN A 85 -8.80 5.37 7.09
C GLN A 85 -8.84 5.09 8.58
N LEU A 86 -8.58 6.12 9.40
CA LEU A 86 -8.69 6.01 10.84
C LEU A 86 -10.16 5.81 11.23
N CYS A 87 -10.46 4.64 11.79
CA CYS A 87 -11.80 4.34 12.30
C CYS A 87 -12.01 5.01 13.66
N SER A 88 -12.80 6.10 13.68
CA SER A 88 -13.19 6.76 14.94
C SER A 88 -14.39 6.11 15.59
N GLN A 89 -15.25 5.46 14.79
CA GLN A 89 -16.46 4.78 15.27
C GLN A 89 -16.67 3.48 14.50
N ILE A 90 -16.90 2.37 15.22
CA ILE A 90 -17.21 1.07 14.62
C ILE A 90 -18.56 1.18 13.90
N PRO A 91 -18.63 0.83 12.61
CA PRO A 91 -19.90 0.84 11.87
C PRO A 91 -20.95 -0.04 12.55
N PRO A 92 -22.22 0.38 12.65
CA PRO A 92 -23.26 -0.38 13.36
C PRO A 92 -23.56 -1.75 12.71
N ASN A 93 -23.23 -1.91 11.43
CA ASN A 93 -23.31 -3.18 10.70
C ASN A 93 -22.06 -4.07 10.85
N PHE A 94 -21.01 -3.60 11.55
CA PHE A 94 -19.76 -4.31 11.76
C PHE A 94 -19.58 -4.67 13.23
N GLN A 95 -20.09 -5.85 13.61
CA GLN A 95 -20.40 -6.20 14.99
C GLN A 95 -19.23 -6.86 15.72
N VAL A 96 -18.09 -6.18 15.76
CA VAL A 96 -16.92 -6.66 16.49
C VAL A 96 -17.12 -6.41 18.00
N THR A 97 -16.82 -7.41 18.82
CA THR A 97 -16.92 -7.31 20.29
C THR A 97 -15.53 -7.30 20.93
N ASP A 98 -15.40 -6.73 22.14
CA ASP A 98 -14.12 -6.68 22.88
C ASP A 98 -13.53 -8.09 23.08
N ALA A 99 -14.38 -9.08 23.36
CA ALA A 99 -13.96 -10.47 23.56
C ALA A 99 -13.30 -11.09 22.32
N MET A 100 -13.78 -10.74 21.11
CA MET A 100 -13.24 -11.26 19.85
C MET A 100 -11.85 -10.74 19.54
N VAL A 101 -11.58 -9.48 19.90
CA VAL A 101 -10.30 -8.84 19.59
C VAL A 101 -9.32 -8.85 20.74
N LYS A 102 -9.75 -9.22 21.95
CA LYS A 102 -8.94 -9.20 23.16
C LYS A 102 -7.56 -9.82 23.00
N PRO A 103 -7.37 -10.96 22.31
CA PRO A 103 -6.05 -11.57 22.11
C PRO A 103 -5.09 -10.72 21.26
N PHE A 104 -5.59 -9.77 20.48
CA PHE A 104 -4.82 -8.93 19.56
C PHE A 104 -4.56 -7.51 20.08
N LEU A 105 -5.21 -7.14 21.18
CA LEU A 105 -5.01 -5.84 21.85
C LEU A 105 -3.79 -5.89 22.77
N GLN A 106 -3.20 -4.72 23.05
CA GLN A 106 -2.14 -4.62 24.05
C GLN A 106 -2.66 -4.99 25.45
N GLU A 107 -1.79 -5.55 26.28
CA GLU A 107 -2.16 -5.94 27.65
C GLU A 107 -2.72 -4.74 28.44
N GLY A 108 -3.89 -4.92 29.05
CA GLY A 108 -4.55 -3.88 29.83
C GLY A 108 -5.32 -2.83 29.00
N THR A 109 -5.49 -3.04 27.69
CA THR A 109 -6.37 -2.21 26.85
C THR A 109 -7.67 -2.95 26.48
N SER A 110 -8.64 -2.20 25.98
CA SER A 110 -9.95 -2.68 25.51
C SER A 110 -10.31 -1.95 24.23
N LEU A 111 -11.21 -2.52 23.44
CA LEU A 111 -11.72 -1.94 22.21
C LEU A 111 -12.28 -0.52 22.46
N GLU A 112 -12.96 -0.32 23.58
CA GLU A 112 -13.48 1.00 23.98
C GLU A 112 -12.35 2.01 24.24
N LYS A 113 -11.25 1.58 24.85
CA LYS A 113 -10.10 2.42 25.19
C LYS A 113 -9.25 2.77 23.96
N GLU A 114 -9.08 1.81 23.04
CA GLU A 114 -8.38 2.03 21.76
C GLU A 114 -9.22 2.87 20.79
N MET A 115 -10.57 2.83 20.90
CA MET A 115 -11.46 3.45 19.90
C MET A 115 -12.39 4.56 20.41
N ASN A 116 -12.37 4.98 21.68
CA ASN A 116 -13.28 6.02 22.23
C ASN A 116 -14.78 5.77 21.92
N LEU A 117 -15.27 4.52 22.05
CA LEU A 117 -16.60 4.13 21.56
C LEU A 117 -17.54 3.50 22.60
N LEU A 118 -18.83 3.75 22.40
CA LEU A 118 -19.97 3.05 22.99
C LEU A 118 -20.35 1.84 22.11
N GLN A 119 -20.46 0.65 22.69
CA GLN A 119 -20.85 -0.57 21.97
C GLN A 119 -22.36 -0.62 21.67
N GLN A 120 -22.75 -1.29 20.57
CA GLN A 120 -24.14 -1.60 20.22
C GLN A 120 -24.37 -3.13 20.18
N PRO A 121 -25.60 -3.60 20.45
CA PRO A 121 -25.90 -5.04 20.49
C PRO A 121 -25.90 -5.69 19.09
N ALA A 122 -25.38 -6.92 19.03
CA ALA A 122 -25.11 -7.68 17.81
C ALA A 122 -26.32 -8.48 17.28
N LYS A 123 -26.33 -8.75 15.96
CA LYS A 123 -27.18 -9.68 15.22
C LYS A 123 -26.30 -10.65 14.43
N GLU A 124 -26.39 -11.96 14.69
CA GLU A 124 -25.51 -13.02 14.15
C GLU A 124 -25.02 -12.77 12.73
N ASN A 125 -23.71 -12.51 12.61
CA ASN A 125 -22.97 -12.49 11.37
C ASN A 125 -21.59 -13.10 11.67
N ASN A 126 -21.15 -14.10 10.91
CA ASN A 126 -19.89 -14.80 11.17
C ASN A 126 -18.72 -13.89 10.76
N LEU A 127 -18.11 -13.22 11.74
CA LEU A 127 -16.87 -12.48 11.55
C LEU A 127 -15.69 -13.46 11.62
N PHE A 128 -14.87 -13.44 10.58
CA PHE A 128 -13.62 -14.20 10.55
C PHE A 128 -12.52 -13.47 11.33
N LEU A 129 -11.81 -14.20 12.18
CA LEU A 129 -10.73 -13.71 13.04
C LEU A 129 -9.40 -14.41 12.71
N PRO A 130 -8.25 -13.79 13.04
CA PRO A 130 -6.95 -14.45 12.92
C PRO A 130 -6.82 -15.72 13.81
N SER A 131 -7.70 -15.89 14.79
CA SER A 131 -7.78 -17.07 15.65
C SER A 131 -8.53 -18.26 15.02
N ASP A 132 -9.21 -18.05 13.90
CA ASP A 132 -9.93 -19.12 13.18
C ASP A 132 -8.95 -20.06 12.47
N THR A 133 -9.48 -21.05 11.74
CA THR A 133 -8.62 -21.96 10.98
C THR A 133 -7.80 -21.18 9.95
N GLU A 134 -6.57 -21.64 9.69
CA GLU A 134 -5.67 -21.01 8.72
C GLU A 134 -6.36 -20.84 7.35
N THR A 135 -7.14 -21.84 6.95
CA THR A 135 -7.91 -21.82 5.70
C THR A 135 -9.01 -20.77 5.69
N ASP A 136 -9.76 -20.62 6.78
CA ASP A 136 -10.85 -19.63 6.86
C ASP A 136 -10.29 -18.21 6.89
N TRP A 137 -9.22 -17.98 7.67
CA TRP A 137 -8.57 -16.69 7.74
C TRP A 137 -7.89 -16.30 6.43
N LEU A 138 -7.22 -17.24 5.77
CA LEU A 138 -6.62 -17.00 4.46
C LEU A 138 -7.69 -16.71 3.40
N LEU A 139 -8.83 -17.41 3.44
CA LEU A 139 -9.95 -17.16 2.53
C LEU A 139 -10.52 -15.75 2.74
N ALA A 140 -10.75 -15.34 4.00
CA ALA A 140 -11.21 -14.00 4.33
C ALA A 140 -10.26 -12.91 3.79
N LYS A 141 -8.94 -13.08 4.00
CA LYS A 141 -7.90 -12.19 3.46
C LYS A 141 -7.93 -12.12 1.93
N MET A 142 -8.12 -13.26 1.25
CA MET A 142 -8.22 -13.33 -0.22
C MET A 142 -9.43 -12.55 -0.75
N PHE A 143 -10.60 -12.66 -0.11
CA PHE A 143 -11.80 -11.92 -0.52
C PHE A 143 -11.61 -10.41 -0.42
N ILE A 144 -11.04 -9.93 0.68
CA ILE A 144 -10.74 -8.51 0.87
C ILE A 144 -9.72 -8.04 -0.18
N LYS A 145 -8.68 -8.83 -0.47
CA LYS A 145 -7.69 -8.49 -1.51
C LYS A 145 -8.27 -8.46 -2.91
N ASN A 146 -9.20 -9.36 -3.21
CA ASN A 146 -9.92 -9.32 -4.47
C ASN A 146 -10.77 -8.04 -4.59
N ALA A 147 -11.50 -7.67 -3.54
CA ALA A 147 -12.28 -6.43 -3.51
C ALA A 147 -11.39 -5.18 -3.66
N ASP A 148 -10.26 -5.14 -2.96
CA ASP A 148 -9.25 -4.08 -3.08
C ASP A 148 -8.71 -3.96 -4.51
N SER A 149 -8.38 -5.09 -5.15
CA SER A 149 -7.92 -5.13 -6.55
C SER A 149 -8.97 -4.60 -7.53
N ILE A 150 -10.24 -5.00 -7.36
CA ILE A 150 -11.34 -4.51 -8.19
C ILE A 150 -11.53 -3.00 -8.02
N HIS A 151 -11.51 -2.51 -6.78
CA HIS A 151 -11.64 -1.09 -6.48
C HIS A 151 -10.47 -0.30 -7.07
N HIS A 152 -9.24 -0.78 -6.88
CA HIS A 152 -8.04 -0.18 -7.46
C HIS A 152 -8.15 -0.06 -8.98
N GLN A 153 -8.44 -1.15 -9.69
CA GLN A 153 -8.46 -1.14 -11.15
C GLN A 153 -9.58 -0.26 -11.71
N SER A 154 -10.77 -0.33 -11.10
CA SER A 154 -11.96 0.34 -11.63
C SER A 154 -12.02 1.81 -11.24
N ILE A 155 -11.76 2.12 -9.97
CA ILE A 155 -11.97 3.46 -9.41
C ILE A 155 -10.66 4.23 -9.39
N ASN A 156 -9.65 3.75 -8.67
CA ASN A 156 -8.43 4.54 -8.47
C ASN A 156 -7.56 4.64 -9.72
N HIS A 157 -7.51 3.59 -10.53
CA HIS A 157 -6.77 3.57 -11.78
C HIS A 157 -7.64 4.05 -12.94
N LEU A 158 -8.63 3.28 -13.39
CA LEU A 158 -9.36 3.62 -14.62
C LEU A 158 -10.15 4.93 -14.51
N LEU A 159 -10.99 5.09 -13.48
CA LEU A 159 -11.82 6.28 -13.35
C LEU A 159 -11.01 7.52 -12.95
N ASN A 160 -10.31 7.47 -11.82
CA ASN A 160 -9.71 8.64 -11.19
C ASN A 160 -8.43 9.12 -11.87
N THR A 161 -7.72 8.28 -12.64
CA THR A 161 -6.59 8.75 -13.46
C THR A 161 -6.97 8.82 -14.93
N HIS A 162 -7.30 7.71 -15.60
CA HIS A 162 -7.48 7.71 -17.05
C HIS A 162 -8.68 8.53 -17.51
N PHE A 163 -9.87 8.28 -16.97
CA PHE A 163 -11.08 8.97 -17.44
C PHE A 163 -11.12 10.45 -17.06
N VAL A 164 -10.69 10.81 -15.85
CA VAL A 164 -10.58 12.22 -15.44
C VAL A 164 -9.60 12.96 -16.34
N VAL A 165 -8.40 12.42 -16.54
CA VAL A 165 -7.37 13.03 -17.40
C VAL A 165 -7.87 13.14 -18.84
N HIS A 166 -8.50 12.09 -19.39
CA HIS A 166 -9.09 12.11 -20.72
C HIS A 166 -10.17 13.19 -20.88
N GLY A 167 -11.04 13.37 -19.88
CA GLY A 167 -12.04 14.45 -19.87
C GLY A 167 -11.39 15.84 -19.95
N CYS A 168 -10.34 16.07 -19.16
CA CYS A 168 -9.56 17.30 -19.22
C CYS A 168 -8.86 17.49 -20.58
N ALA A 169 -8.40 16.39 -21.22
CA ALA A 169 -7.81 16.39 -22.55
C ALA A 169 -8.77 16.98 -23.59
N LEU A 170 -9.97 16.39 -23.65
CA LEU A 170 -10.98 16.73 -24.63
C LEU A 170 -11.46 18.16 -24.42
N ALA A 171 -11.66 18.58 -23.17
CA ALA A 171 -12.03 19.95 -22.85
C ALA A 171 -10.96 20.95 -23.33
N THR A 172 -9.68 20.65 -23.11
CA THR A 172 -8.56 21.48 -23.55
C THR A 172 -8.51 21.57 -25.06
N LEU A 173 -8.53 20.42 -25.77
CA LEU A 173 -8.47 20.37 -27.24
C LEU A 173 -9.65 21.07 -27.92
N ARG A 174 -10.85 21.01 -27.32
CA ARG A 174 -12.06 21.58 -27.92
C ARG A 174 -12.25 23.06 -27.65
N ASN A 175 -11.73 23.57 -26.54
CA ASN A 175 -12.05 24.93 -26.07
C ASN A 175 -10.85 25.87 -25.97
N LEU A 176 -9.60 25.36 -26.01
CA LEU A 176 -8.41 26.20 -25.88
C LEU A 176 -7.58 26.17 -27.18
N PRO A 177 -7.28 27.34 -27.79
CA PRO A 177 -6.43 27.39 -28.97
C PRO A 177 -4.97 27.07 -28.62
N LEU A 178 -4.18 26.62 -29.60
CA LEU A 178 -2.78 26.21 -29.43
C LEU A 178 -1.88 27.27 -28.76
N ILE A 179 -2.17 28.55 -28.97
CA ILE A 179 -1.39 29.66 -28.39
C ILE A 179 -1.74 29.92 -26.92
N HIS A 180 -2.87 29.40 -26.44
CA HIS A 180 -3.38 29.66 -25.10
C HIS A 180 -2.40 29.14 -24.04
N PRO A 181 -2.06 29.93 -23.00
CA PRO A 181 -1.12 29.50 -21.97
C PRO A 181 -1.48 28.16 -21.31
N LEU A 182 -2.76 27.94 -20.99
CA LEU A 182 -3.23 26.67 -20.42
C LEU A 182 -3.14 25.48 -21.39
N TYR A 183 -3.18 25.72 -22.70
CA TYR A 183 -2.95 24.66 -23.70
C TYR A 183 -1.48 24.23 -23.68
N LYS A 184 -0.55 25.19 -23.54
CA LYS A 184 0.90 24.94 -23.49
C LYS A 184 1.35 24.23 -22.20
N VAL A 185 0.68 24.50 -21.09
CA VAL A 185 0.86 23.81 -19.80
C VAL A 185 -0.05 22.58 -19.69
N GLY A 186 -0.71 22.19 -20.79
CA GLY A 186 -1.73 21.16 -20.80
C GLY A 186 -1.30 19.88 -20.07
N PRO A 187 -2.28 19.12 -19.53
CA PRO A 187 -1.99 17.86 -18.84
C PRO A 187 -1.06 17.05 -19.73
N GLY A 188 0.08 16.57 -19.20
CA GLY A 188 1.19 15.98 -19.95
C GLY A 188 0.81 14.74 -20.77
N MET A 189 0.02 14.94 -21.81
CA MET A 189 -0.61 13.93 -22.65
C MET A 189 0.29 13.68 -23.85
N SER A 190 1.47 13.13 -23.58
CA SER A 190 2.14 12.35 -24.61
C SER A 190 1.53 10.96 -24.59
N LEU A 191 0.43 10.78 -25.34
CA LEU A 191 -0.15 9.45 -25.63
C LEU A 191 0.61 8.76 -26.77
N THR A 192 1.94 8.86 -26.78
CA THR A 192 2.76 7.99 -27.62
C THR A 192 2.86 6.65 -26.89
N ALA A 193 1.88 5.79 -27.16
CA ALA A 193 2.05 4.35 -27.07
C ALA A 193 3.02 3.86 -28.15
#